data_AF-A0A1J4YWD5-F1
#
_entry.id   AF-A0A1J4YWD5-F1
#
_cell.length_a   1.000
_cell.length_b   1.000
_cell.length_c   1.000
_cell.angle_alpha   90.00
_cell.angle_beta   90.00
_cell.angle_gamma   90.00
#
_symmetry.space_group_name_H-M   'P 1'
#
loop_
_entity.id
_entity.type
_entity.pdbx_description
1 polymer ?
#
loop_
_entity_poly.entity_id
_entity_poly.type
_entity_poly.pdbx_seq_one_letter_code
_entity_poly.pdbx_strand_id
1 'polypeptide(L)' 'MSENKVNQPRQVSWFNGCGGRIGVVVGQTGEYAYIGAALRHDEDADVAHILAYGAKFPLAAALLLPVSKAYPPAATGEN' A
#
# COMPACT_ATOMS: atom_id res chain seq x y z
N MET A 1 -8.16 11.72 11.44
CA MET A 1 -7.34 11.56 10.21
C MET A 1 -8.30 11.42 9.04
N SER A 2 -8.06 12.12 7.94
CA SER A 2 -8.90 11.99 6.75
C SER A 2 -8.57 10.68 6.03
N GLU A 3 -9.60 9.96 5.60
CA GLU A 3 -9.46 8.70 4.87
C GLU A 3 -9.06 8.96 3.41
N ASN A 4 -8.17 8.13 2.89
CA ASN A 4 -7.79 8.14 1.49
C ASN A 4 -8.93 7.62 0.61
N LYS A 5 -8.89 7.97 -0.69
CA LYS A 5 -9.89 7.48 -1.63
C LYS A 5 -9.88 5.95 -1.66
N VAL A 6 -11.06 5.33 -1.59
CA VAL A 6 -11.24 3.88 -1.67
C VAL A 6 -10.53 3.35 -2.91
N ASN A 7 -9.63 2.39 -2.69
CA ASN A 7 -8.78 1.81 -3.72
C ASN A 7 -8.39 0.40 -3.28
N GLN A 8 -8.09 -0.46 -4.24
CA GLN A 8 -7.52 -1.78 -3.95
C GLN A 8 -6.00 -1.73 -4.04
N PRO A 9 -5.27 -2.49 -3.22
CA PRO A 9 -3.83 -2.56 -3.34
C PRO A 9 -3.44 -3.25 -4.65
N ARG A 10 -2.38 -2.76 -5.27
CA ARG A 10 -1.71 -3.37 -6.42
C ARG A 10 -0.40 -4.03 -5.99
N GLN A 11 0.39 -3.35 -5.17
CA GLN A 11 1.66 -3.87 -4.67
C GLN A 11 2.03 -3.19 -3.36
N VAL A 12 2.85 -3.88 -2.57
CA VAL A 12 3.49 -3.32 -1.37
C VAL A 12 5.00 -3.61 -1.40
N SER A 13 5.77 -2.62 -0.95
CA SER A 13 7.21 -2.74 -0.69
C SER A 13 7.44 -2.58 0.81
N TRP A 14 8.12 -3.54 1.42
CA TRP A 14 8.39 -3.57 2.86
C TRP A 14 9.85 -3.27 3.17
N PHE A 15 10.06 -2.45 4.19
CA PHE A 15 11.38 -2.07 4.69
C PHE A 15 11.44 -2.33 6.19
N ASN A 16 12.55 -2.91 6.65
CA ASN A 16 12.82 -3.07 8.08
C ASN A 16 13.64 -1.86 8.55
N GLY A 17 13.08 -1.05 9.45
CA GLY A 17 13.76 0.06 10.10
C GLY A 17 14.00 -0.21 11.59
N CYS A 18 14.78 0.65 12.24
CA CYS A 18 15.11 0.52 13.68
C CYS A 18 13.91 0.66 14.63
N GLY A 19 12.70 0.94 14.12
CA GLY A 19 11.46 1.08 14.90
C GLY A 19 10.31 0.18 14.44
N GLY A 20 10.58 -0.81 13.60
CA GLY A 20 9.56 -1.71 13.04
C GLY A 20 9.57 -1.76 11.51
N ARG A 21 8.54 -2.40 10.95
CA ARG A 21 8.39 -2.60 9.51
C ARG A 21 7.59 -1.44 8.91
N ILE A 22 8.08 -0.83 7.84
CA ILE A 22 7.43 0.26 7.09
C ILE A 22 7.01 -0.27 5.72
N GLY A 23 5.77 0.01 5.32
CA GLY A 23 5.20 -0.38 4.04
C GLY A 23 4.92 0.83 3.14
N VAL A 24 5.26 0.70 1.86
CA VAL A 24 4.80 1.58 0.79
C VAL A 24 3.82 0.81 -0.07
N VAL A 25 2.55 1.20 -0.06
CA VAL A 25 1.44 0.58 -0.79
C VAL A 25 1.08 1.41 -2.01
N VAL A 26 1.10 0.79 -3.18
CA VAL A 26 0.59 1.37 -4.42
C VAL A 26 -0.80 0.79 -4.66
N GLY A 27 -1.79 1.66 -4.85
CA GLY A 27 -3.13 1.23 -5.23
C GLY A 27 -3.26 0.92 -6.73
N GLN A 28 -4.32 0.23 -7.12
CA GLN A 28 -4.60 -0.09 -8.53
C GLN A 28 -4.84 1.16 -9.38
N THR A 29 -5.42 2.19 -8.78
CA THR A 29 -5.67 3.49 -9.42
C THR A 29 -5.11 4.64 -8.57
N GLY A 30 -5.10 5.86 -9.10
CA GLY A 30 -4.77 7.07 -8.33
C GLY A 30 -3.39 7.64 -8.60
N GLU A 31 -3.17 8.84 -8.06
CA GLU A 31 -2.01 9.70 -8.34
C GLU A 31 -0.84 9.48 -7.36
N TYR A 32 -1.13 8.90 -6.18
CA TYR A 32 -0.18 8.71 -5.10
C TYR A 32 -0.12 7.25 -4.66
N ALA A 33 1.05 6.86 -4.13
CA ALA A 33 1.18 5.72 -3.24
C ALA A 33 0.98 6.16 -1.79
N TYR A 34 1.00 5.22 -0.85
CA TYR A 34 0.81 5.50 0.57
C TYR A 34 1.87 4.81 1.41
N ILE A 35 2.44 5.52 2.37
CA ILE A 35 3.47 5.01 3.27
C ILE A 35 2.97 5.00 4.71
N GLY A 36 3.29 3.93 5.45
CA GLY A 36 2.96 3.83 6.87
C GLY A 36 3.68 2.67 7.56
N ALA A 37 3.60 2.63 8.88
CA ALA A 37 4.13 1.54 9.68
C ALA A 37 3.18 0.33 9.67
N ALA A 38 3.74 -0.87 9.61
CA ALA A 38 3.04 -2.11 9.91
C ALA A 38 2.94 -2.25 11.43
N LEU A 39 1.75 -1.97 11.96
CA LEU A 39 1.44 -1.99 13.40
C LEU A 39 0.56 -3.18 13.76
N ARG A 40 0.09 -3.94 12.77
CA ARG A 40 -0.75 -5.12 12.96
C ARG A 40 0.07 -6.40 12.85
N HIS A 41 -0.55 -7.49 13.27
CA HIS A 41 0.02 -8.84 13.17
C HIS A 41 -0.29 -9.52 11.84
N ASP A 42 -1.10 -8.88 10.98
CA ASP A 42 -1.51 -9.40 9.68
C ASP A 42 -1.11 -8.43 8.57
N GLU A 43 -0.38 -8.94 7.59
CA GLU A 43 0.20 -8.13 6.52
C GLU A 43 -0.87 -7.46 5.66
N ASP A 44 -1.96 -8.16 5.35
CA ASP A 44 -3.03 -7.63 4.51
C ASP A 44 -3.85 -6.56 5.24
N ALA A 45 -4.02 -6.71 6.55
CA ALA A 45 -4.62 -5.69 7.40
C ALA A 45 -3.74 -4.43 7.51
N ASP A 46 -2.40 -4.58 7.54
CA ASP A 46 -1.50 -3.43 7.48
C ASP A 46 -1.56 -2.73 6.12
N VAL A 47 -1.57 -3.48 5.02
CA VAL A 47 -1.71 -2.91 3.67
C VAL A 47 -3.01 -2.14 3.53
N ALA A 48 -4.13 -2.71 3.96
CA ALA A 48 -5.43 -2.04 3.93
C ALA A 48 -5.42 -0.76 4.78
N HIS A 49 -4.79 -0.80 5.96
CA HIS A 49 -4.69 0.36 6.83
C HIS A 49 -3.81 1.47 6.25
N ILE A 50 -2.65 1.12 5.69
CA ILE A 50 -1.75 2.07 5.03
C ILE A 50 -2.42 2.68 3.79
N LEU A 51 -3.15 1.87 3.02
CA LEU A 51 -3.89 2.38 1.87
C LEU A 51 -4.98 3.37 2.28
N ALA A 52 -5.69 3.09 3.38
CA ALA A 52 -6.78 3.94 3.89
C ALA A 52 -6.29 5.19 4.63
N TYR A 53 -5.17 5.14 5.35
CA TYR A 53 -4.77 6.21 6.28
C TYR A 53 -3.29 6.61 6.21
N GLY A 54 -2.49 5.94 5.38
CA GLY A 54 -1.08 6.23 5.21
C GLY A 54 -0.83 7.61 4.60
N ALA A 55 0.36 8.14 4.86
CA ALA A 55 0.78 9.40 4.28
C ALA A 55 0.98 9.26 2.77
N LYS A 56 0.66 10.30 2.01
CA LYS A 56 0.89 10.31 0.56
C LYS A 56 2.38 10.17 0.26
N PHE A 57 2.70 9.29 -0.67
CA PHE A 57 4.05 9.03 -1.15
C PHE A 57 4.08 9.17 -2.68
N PRO A 58 5.16 9.73 -3.27
CA PRO A 58 5.23 9.91 -4.71
C PRO A 58 5.13 8.58 -5.47
N LEU A 59 4.12 8.45 -6.33
CA LEU A 59 3.87 7.21 -7.07
C LEU A 59 5.08 6.79 -7.92
N ALA A 60 5.72 7.74 -8.61
CA ALA A 60 6.91 7.48 -9.43
C ALA A 60 8.05 6.88 -8.61
N ALA A 61 8.27 7.35 -7.38
CA ALA A 61 9.28 6.78 -6.49
C ALA A 61 8.87 5.39 -5.99
N ALA A 62 7.58 5.18 -5.68
CA ALA A 62 7.08 3.90 -5.17
C ALA A 62 7.25 2.77 -6.18
N LEU A 63 7.09 3.07 -7.47
CA LEU A 63 7.25 2.10 -8.56
C LEU A 63 8.70 1.66 -8.77
N LEU A 64 9.69 2.39 -8.25
CA LEU A 64 11.10 2.01 -8.28
C LEU A 64 11.51 1.11 -7.10
N LEU A 65 10.64 0.96 -6.10
CA LEU A 65 10.93 0.16 -4.91
C LEU A 65 10.81 -1.34 -5.19
N PRO A 66 11.60 -2.19 -4.48
CA PRO A 66 11.50 -3.63 -4.63
C PRO A 66 10.14 -4.13 -4.10
N VAL A 67 9.38 -4.76 -5.00
CA VAL A 67 8.07 -5.31 -4.66
C VAL A 67 8.24 -6.51 -3.74
N SER A 68 7.64 -6.44 -2.56
CA SER A 68 7.60 -7.55 -1.62
C SER A 68 6.40 -8.47 -1.87
N LYS A 69 5.24 -7.88 -2.21
CA LYS A 69 4.03 -8.63 -2.58
C LYS A 69 3.26 -7.86 -3.65
N ALA A 70 2.84 -8.58 -4.68
CA ALA A 70 1.91 -8.09 -5.69
C ALA A 70 0.51 -8.63 -5.41
N TYR A 71 -0.50 -7.81 -5.64
CA TYR A 71 -1.90 -8.16 -5.49
C TYR A 71 -2.52 -8.33 -6.87
N PRO A 72 -3.38 -9.34 -7.07
CA PRO A 72 -4.11 -9.46 -8.31
C PRO A 72 -4.98 -8.21 -8.51
N PRO A 73 -5.17 -7.76 -9.77
CA PRO A 73 -6.19 -6.76 -10.05
C PRO A 73 -7.54 -7.27 -9.55
N ALA A 74 -8.42 -6.35 -9.13
CA ALA A 74 -9.78 -6.70 -8.80
C ALA A 74 -10.34 -7.50 -9.97
N ALA A 75 -10.87 -8.70 -9.73
CA ALA A 75 -11.58 -9.42 -10.78
C ALA A 75 -12.68 -8.50 -11.30
N THR A 76 -12.48 -7.89 -12.47
CA THR A 76 -13.57 -7.35 -13.28
C THR A 76 -14.46 -8.54 -13.54
N GLY A 77 -15.55 -8.65 -12.79
CA GLY A 77 -16.60 -9.61 -13.10
C GLY A 77 -17.10 -9.31 -14.49
N GLU A 78 -16.61 -10.07 -15.48
CA GLU A 78 -17.32 -10.25 -16.73
C GLU A 78 -18.61 -11.01 -16.39
N ASN A 79 -19.75 -10.34 -16.57
CA ASN A 79 -21.06 -10.96 -16.72
C ASN A 79 -21.84 -10.14 -17.74
#